data_AF-A0A8S4S358-F1
#
_entry.id   AF-A0A8S4S358-F1
#
_cell.length_a   1.000
_cell.length_b   1.000
_cell.length_c   1.000
_cell.angle_alpha   90.00
_cell.angle_beta   90.00
_cell.angle_gamma   90.00
#
_symmetry.space_group_name_H-M   'P 1'
#
loop_
_entity.id
_entity.type
_entity.pdbx_description
1 polymer ?
#
loop_
_entity_poly.entity_id
_entity_poly.type
_entity_poly.pdbx_seq_one_letter_code
_entity_poly.pdbx_strand_id
1 'polypeptide(L)'
;MAMCFEKHPFEIESEDRLTTINSKIFEIKKKIQLSEGQRKSHYEENEAEKKQNSDLIDTLKKEIRLRLYELAQAKEIVADEEAQVKKYLNDVCYIGNKSADQLIHNLDLKVIEQRKILDLLKYEKGSKKKKLRELETEYEKLLIESTKSDLVKSKITTRARKNVSHLENEIHKVLIQWTEAELVKKKYFSIRQALIEDSVKFESSLCRIEELLKKQKEEIQKLEVVREEAAEMRIRATAATSAEAARAHDAEHGRAAERAYFAQRFDERKRELEKLEKRIFPPPVRAVRQESARSTEGETVAEDQSAAVQMEDIFQRLMKLTGVTDPEEVFDRFRSQRETSKRLNYLQQTTEEEKLQLEQTQTTLMAELEGYKFASVRDKDEGQDEIQELKAKIKEEEEKYKELLKEFENLETFLLEIKRLVYDLCKMLDTTSGAPSVTGVSARSPSTTKESEKALPTYKELVTKEPVKAPPSDEEEDIPSRCYLKRQAQLIVDTKCRRKGFRTPYPRK
;
A
#
# COMPACT_ATOMS: atom_id res chain seq x y z
N MET A 1 -33.66 -28.27 184.62
CA MET A 1 -33.88 -29.09 185.83
C MET A 1 -32.59 -29.85 186.13
N ALA A 2 -32.14 -29.77 187.39
CA ALA A 2 -31.29 -30.70 188.15
C ALA A 2 -29.98 -31.30 187.57
N MET A 3 -28.86 -30.77 188.09
CA MET A 3 -27.68 -31.41 188.74
C MET A 3 -27.25 -32.85 188.37
N CYS A 4 -25.93 -33.07 188.19
CA CYS A 4 -25.07 -33.79 189.16
C CYS A 4 -23.59 -33.92 188.71
N PHE A 5 -22.68 -33.81 189.68
CA PHE A 5 -21.24 -34.09 189.64
C PHE A 5 -20.97 -35.58 189.90
N GLU A 6 -19.84 -36.15 189.41
CA GLU A 6 -18.89 -36.95 190.24
C GLU A 6 -17.58 -37.36 189.51
N LYS A 7 -16.58 -37.79 190.30
CA LYS A 7 -15.11 -37.74 190.13
C LYS A 7 -14.43 -38.99 189.50
N HIS A 8 -13.18 -38.76 189.02
CA HIS A 8 -11.98 -39.61 188.71
C HIS A 8 -11.81 -40.99 189.44
N PRO A 9 -10.96 -41.97 188.98
CA PRO A 9 -9.47 -41.88 188.86
C PRO A 9 -8.72 -42.84 187.83
N PHE A 10 -7.38 -42.74 187.78
CA PHE A 10 -6.37 -43.41 186.91
C PHE A 10 -5.85 -44.78 187.44
N GLU A 11 -5.37 -45.69 186.56
CA GLU A 11 -4.30 -46.70 186.85
C GLU A 11 -3.73 -47.41 185.58
N ILE A 12 -2.52 -48.01 185.72
CA ILE A 12 -1.41 -48.19 184.74
C ILE A 12 -1.44 -49.48 183.86
N GLU A 13 -0.63 -49.47 182.81
CA GLU A 13 -0.52 -50.25 181.55
C GLU A 13 -0.07 -51.74 181.60
N SER A 14 -0.36 -52.48 180.52
CA SER A 14 0.26 -53.76 180.13
C SER A 14 0.79 -53.73 178.68
N GLU A 15 1.93 -54.37 178.43
CA GLU A 15 2.78 -54.31 177.22
C GLU A 15 2.05 -54.68 175.90
N ASP A 16 1.02 -55.52 175.97
CA ASP A 16 0.12 -55.86 174.85
C ASP A 16 -0.68 -54.66 174.32
N ARG A 17 -0.96 -53.67 175.18
CA ARG A 17 -1.65 -52.45 174.75
C ARG A 17 -0.79 -51.63 173.81
N LEU A 18 0.53 -51.60 173.99
CA LEU A 18 1.41 -50.73 173.20
C LEU A 18 1.53 -51.22 171.75
N THR A 19 1.63 -52.53 171.54
CA THR A 19 1.65 -53.16 170.20
C THR A 19 0.31 -53.01 169.48
N THR A 20 -0.80 -53.14 170.24
CA THR A 20 -2.16 -52.91 169.75
C THR A 20 -2.41 -51.42 169.41
N ILE A 21 -1.89 -50.50 170.23
CA ILE A 21 -1.94 -49.06 170.01
C ILE A 21 -1.10 -48.70 168.78
N ASN A 22 0.10 -49.26 168.62
CA ASN A 22 0.95 -49.00 167.47
C ASN A 22 0.33 -49.52 166.16
N SER A 23 -0.32 -50.69 166.17
CA SER A 23 -1.09 -51.18 165.02
C SER A 23 -2.29 -50.27 164.71
N LYS A 24 -3.03 -49.82 165.74
CA LYS A 24 -4.13 -48.84 165.58
C LYS A 24 -3.63 -47.49 165.06
N ILE A 25 -2.47 -47.01 165.52
CA ILE A 25 -1.84 -45.78 165.03
C ILE A 25 -1.42 -45.95 163.57
N PHE A 26 -0.87 -47.09 163.20
CA PHE A 26 -0.50 -47.38 161.81
C PHE A 26 -1.73 -47.45 160.90
N GLU A 27 -2.81 -48.08 161.35
CA GLU A 27 -4.09 -48.09 160.64
C GLU A 27 -4.72 -46.70 160.52
N ILE A 28 -4.67 -45.88 161.58
CA ILE A 28 -5.17 -44.50 161.55
C ILE A 28 -4.33 -43.64 160.61
N LYS A 29 -2.99 -43.75 160.64
CA LYS A 29 -2.11 -43.06 159.68
C LYS A 29 -2.40 -43.48 158.25
N LYS A 30 -2.62 -44.77 158.00
CA LYS A 30 -3.03 -45.28 156.68
C LYS A 30 -4.40 -44.73 156.26
N LYS A 31 -5.37 -44.64 157.18
CA LYS A 31 -6.69 -44.01 156.92
C LYS A 31 -6.58 -42.51 156.65
N ILE A 32 -5.74 -41.77 157.37
CA ILE A 32 -5.49 -40.35 157.13
C ILE A 32 -4.84 -40.17 155.77
N GLN A 33 -3.81 -40.96 155.44
CA GLN A 33 -3.11 -40.88 154.16
C GLN A 33 -4.03 -41.24 152.98
N LEU A 34 -4.92 -42.22 153.16
CA LEU A 34 -5.96 -42.54 152.17
C LEU A 34 -7.02 -41.44 152.06
N SER A 35 -7.45 -40.85 153.17
CA SER A 35 -8.42 -39.74 153.19
C SER A 35 -7.84 -38.46 152.58
N GLU A 36 -6.57 -38.14 152.85
CA GLU A 36 -5.86 -37.04 152.20
C GLU A 36 -5.60 -37.33 150.72
N GLY A 37 -5.28 -38.57 150.36
CA GLY A 37 -5.19 -39.02 148.98
C GLY A 37 -6.52 -38.91 148.23
N GLN A 38 -7.62 -39.31 148.85
CA GLN A 38 -8.98 -39.17 148.31
C GLN A 38 -9.38 -37.69 148.19
N ARG A 39 -9.11 -36.87 149.21
CA ARG A 39 -9.39 -35.42 149.17
C ARG A 39 -8.61 -34.74 148.06
N LYS A 40 -7.33 -35.09 147.89
CA LYS A 40 -6.48 -34.57 146.82
C LYS A 40 -6.94 -35.04 145.45
N SER A 41 -7.27 -36.32 145.29
CA SER A 41 -7.82 -36.89 144.05
C SER A 41 -9.15 -36.23 143.67
N HIS A 42 -10.09 -36.08 144.61
CA HIS A 42 -11.37 -35.41 144.34
C HIS A 42 -11.20 -33.92 144.03
N TYR A 43 -10.26 -33.24 144.69
CA TYR A 43 -9.97 -31.84 144.38
C TYR A 43 -9.33 -31.69 142.99
N GLU A 44 -8.39 -32.56 142.63
CA GLU A 44 -7.75 -32.58 141.31
C GLU A 44 -8.76 -32.95 140.21
N GLU A 45 -9.66 -33.90 140.46
CA GLU A 45 -10.75 -34.29 139.54
C GLU A 45 -11.75 -33.13 139.34
N ASN A 46 -12.16 -32.45 140.42
CA ASN A 46 -13.07 -31.31 140.35
C ASN A 46 -12.42 -30.09 139.65
N GLU A 47 -11.15 -29.79 139.93
CA GLU A 47 -10.43 -28.73 139.22
C GLU A 47 -10.19 -29.08 137.74
N ALA A 48 -9.92 -30.35 137.43
CA ALA A 48 -9.83 -30.82 136.05
C ALA A 48 -11.19 -30.70 135.33
N GLU A 49 -12.29 -31.07 135.98
CA GLU A 49 -13.65 -30.96 135.44
C GLU A 49 -14.07 -29.50 135.25
N LYS A 50 -13.78 -28.60 136.20
CA LYS A 50 -14.00 -27.16 136.04
C LYS A 50 -13.21 -26.59 134.87
N LYS A 51 -11.94 -27.00 134.73
CA LYS A 51 -11.10 -26.57 133.61
C LYS A 51 -11.68 -27.08 132.29
N GLN A 52 -12.07 -28.36 132.21
CA GLN A 52 -12.71 -28.94 131.03
C GLN A 52 -14.03 -28.24 130.69
N ASN A 53 -14.85 -27.92 131.69
CA ASN A 53 -16.09 -27.17 131.51
C ASN A 53 -15.84 -25.74 131.04
N SER A 54 -14.81 -25.07 131.57
CA SER A 54 -14.41 -23.74 131.12
C SER A 54 -13.93 -23.77 129.66
N ASP A 55 -13.09 -24.75 129.30
CA ASP A 55 -12.61 -24.95 127.93
C ASP A 55 -13.76 -25.28 126.97
N LEU A 56 -14.75 -26.08 127.42
CA LEU A 56 -15.97 -26.38 126.66
C LEU A 56 -16.83 -25.12 126.44
N ILE A 57 -17.01 -24.30 127.47
CA ILE A 57 -17.74 -23.02 127.33
C ILE A 57 -17.03 -22.10 126.34
N ASP A 58 -15.70 -22.03 126.37
CA ASP A 58 -14.94 -21.19 125.46
C ASP A 58 -14.96 -21.70 124.01
N THR A 59 -14.92 -23.02 123.81
CA THR A 59 -15.11 -23.64 122.49
C THR A 59 -16.53 -23.38 121.96
N LEU A 60 -17.57 -23.59 122.76
CA LEU A 60 -18.95 -23.30 122.38
C LEU A 60 -19.17 -21.80 122.07
N LYS A 61 -18.59 -20.89 122.85
CA LYS A 61 -18.64 -19.44 122.56
C LYS A 61 -17.95 -19.10 121.24
N LYS A 62 -16.83 -19.76 120.92
CA LYS A 62 -16.15 -19.60 119.61
C LYS A 62 -17.05 -20.13 118.48
N GLU A 63 -17.68 -21.28 118.67
CA GLU A 63 -18.58 -21.88 117.67
C GLU A 63 -19.83 -21.01 117.45
N ILE A 64 -20.49 -20.51 118.51
CA ILE A 64 -21.64 -19.60 118.38
C ILE A 64 -21.25 -18.35 117.60
N ARG A 65 -20.09 -17.75 117.89
CA ARG A 65 -19.60 -16.59 117.11
C ARG A 65 -19.38 -16.94 115.64
N LEU A 66 -18.81 -18.12 115.36
CA LEU A 66 -18.62 -18.60 113.99
C LEU A 66 -19.97 -18.80 113.28
N ARG A 67 -20.94 -19.48 113.90
CA ARG A 67 -22.27 -19.71 113.32
C ARG A 67 -23.05 -18.42 113.08
N LEU A 68 -22.96 -17.45 113.99
CA LEU A 68 -23.56 -16.13 113.79
C LEU A 68 -22.92 -15.39 112.61
N TYR A 69 -21.61 -15.52 112.43
CA TYR A 69 -20.90 -14.95 111.29
C TYR A 69 -21.29 -15.64 109.97
N GLU A 70 -21.33 -16.97 109.93
CA GLU A 70 -21.79 -17.74 108.76
C GLU A 70 -23.24 -17.40 108.39
N LEU A 71 -24.12 -17.25 109.38
CA LEU A 71 -25.52 -16.89 109.16
C LEU A 71 -25.68 -15.45 108.65
N ALA A 72 -24.85 -14.52 109.13
CA ALA A 72 -24.82 -13.16 108.60
C ALA A 72 -24.36 -13.14 107.13
N GLN A 73 -23.29 -13.86 106.78
CA GLN A 73 -22.83 -13.98 105.40
C GLN A 73 -23.89 -14.62 104.48
N ALA A 74 -24.53 -15.72 104.91
CA ALA A 74 -25.55 -16.37 104.11
C ALA A 74 -26.77 -15.46 103.85
N LYS A 75 -27.17 -14.67 104.85
CA LYS A 75 -28.25 -13.67 104.68
C LYS A 75 -27.88 -12.55 103.73
N GLU A 76 -26.63 -12.10 103.76
CA GLU A 76 -26.13 -11.07 102.84
C GLU A 76 -26.13 -11.58 101.39
N ILE A 77 -25.63 -12.80 101.15
CA ILE A 77 -25.63 -13.42 99.82
C ILE A 77 -27.06 -13.58 99.29
N VAL A 78 -28.00 -14.09 100.10
CA VAL A 78 -29.39 -14.27 99.68
C VAL A 78 -30.08 -12.91 99.42
N ALA A 79 -29.78 -11.89 100.22
CA ALA A 79 -30.33 -10.55 100.00
C ALA A 79 -29.81 -9.92 98.70
N ASP A 80 -28.51 -10.08 98.40
CA ASP A 80 -27.90 -9.62 97.15
C ASP A 80 -28.46 -10.36 95.92
N GLU A 81 -28.63 -11.68 96.01
CA GLU A 81 -29.27 -12.47 94.96
C GLU A 81 -30.73 -12.04 94.74
N GLU A 82 -31.50 -11.83 95.81
CA GLU A 82 -32.89 -11.39 95.72
C GLU A 82 -33.01 -9.96 95.15
N ALA A 83 -32.11 -9.07 95.51
CA ALA A 83 -32.04 -7.72 94.96
C ALA A 83 -31.68 -7.73 93.47
N GLN A 84 -30.72 -8.57 93.06
CA GLN A 84 -30.31 -8.73 91.67
C GLN A 84 -31.43 -9.33 90.82
N VAL A 85 -32.13 -10.33 91.34
CA VAL A 85 -33.31 -10.94 90.69
C VAL A 85 -34.42 -9.91 90.52
N LYS A 86 -34.76 -9.13 91.57
CA LYS A 86 -35.75 -8.05 91.47
C LYS A 86 -35.35 -6.97 90.47
N LYS A 87 -34.06 -6.63 90.38
CA LYS A 87 -33.56 -5.67 89.39
C LYS A 87 -33.76 -6.18 87.96
N TYR A 88 -33.32 -7.40 87.66
CA TYR A 88 -33.51 -8.00 86.33
C TYR A 88 -34.98 -8.16 85.96
N LEU A 89 -35.82 -8.62 86.89
CA LEU A 89 -37.25 -8.75 86.64
C LEU A 89 -37.88 -7.39 86.33
N ASN A 90 -37.50 -6.32 87.03
CA ASN A 90 -38.04 -4.98 86.79
C ASN A 90 -37.62 -4.39 85.43
N ASP A 91 -36.41 -4.72 84.96
CA ASP A 91 -35.93 -4.34 83.62
C ASP A 91 -36.69 -5.07 82.49
N VAL A 92 -37.15 -6.30 82.75
CA VAL A 92 -37.91 -7.12 81.78
C VAL A 92 -39.42 -6.84 81.86
N CYS A 93 -39.96 -6.67 83.06
CA CYS A 93 -41.35 -6.32 83.34
C CYS A 93 -41.48 -5.56 84.68
N TYR A 94 -42.08 -4.37 84.67
CA TYR A 94 -42.31 -3.59 85.88
C TYR A 94 -43.04 -4.41 86.95
N ILE A 95 -42.35 -4.66 88.08
CA ILE A 95 -42.79 -5.59 89.13
C ILE A 95 -43.97 -5.01 89.91
N GLY A 96 -43.87 -3.74 90.35
CA GLY A 96 -44.95 -3.01 91.04
C GLY A 96 -45.69 -3.84 92.12
N ASN A 97 -47.00 -3.60 92.27
CA ASN A 97 -47.88 -4.34 93.18
C ASN A 97 -48.56 -5.54 92.50
N LYS A 98 -47.95 -6.12 91.46
CA LYS A 98 -48.58 -7.18 90.68
C LYS A 98 -48.45 -8.52 91.40
N SER A 99 -49.46 -9.37 91.26
CA SER A 99 -49.40 -10.75 91.75
C SER A 99 -48.35 -11.57 90.98
N ALA A 100 -47.83 -12.63 91.60
CA ALA A 100 -46.88 -13.55 90.96
C ALA A 100 -47.41 -14.09 89.62
N ASP A 101 -48.69 -14.46 89.55
CA ASP A 101 -49.33 -14.96 88.32
C ASP A 101 -49.37 -13.91 87.21
N GLN A 102 -49.55 -12.63 87.57
CA GLN A 102 -49.54 -11.53 86.61
C GLN A 102 -48.12 -11.25 86.10
N LEU A 103 -47.09 -11.41 86.93
CA LEU A 103 -45.70 -11.32 86.50
C LEU A 103 -45.35 -12.42 85.51
N ILE A 104 -45.70 -13.66 85.83
CA ILE A 104 -45.49 -14.83 84.97
C ILE A 104 -46.16 -14.60 83.62
N HIS A 105 -47.43 -14.17 83.61
CA HIS A 105 -48.15 -13.89 82.38
C HIS A 105 -47.49 -12.79 81.53
N ASN A 106 -47.01 -11.71 82.14
CA ASN A 106 -46.31 -10.65 81.40
C ASN A 106 -44.97 -11.12 80.83
N LEU A 107 -44.24 -11.96 81.57
CA LEU A 107 -43.01 -12.58 81.07
C LEU A 107 -43.30 -13.52 79.91
N ASP A 108 -44.37 -14.32 79.98
CA ASP A 108 -44.80 -15.18 78.88
C ASP A 108 -45.15 -14.37 77.63
N LEU A 109 -45.89 -13.26 77.79
CA LEU A 109 -46.15 -12.33 76.68
C LEU A 109 -44.86 -11.76 76.08
N LYS A 110 -43.87 -11.43 76.92
CA LYS A 110 -42.56 -10.94 76.46
C LYS A 110 -41.77 -12.01 75.73
N VAL A 111 -41.81 -13.26 76.19
CA VAL A 111 -41.21 -14.42 75.51
C VAL A 111 -41.87 -14.64 74.16
N ILE A 112 -43.21 -14.55 74.07
CA ILE A 112 -43.94 -14.65 72.82
C ILE A 112 -43.55 -13.52 71.86
N GLU A 113 -43.45 -12.28 72.35
CA GLU A 113 -43.00 -11.14 71.55
C GLU A 113 -41.58 -11.35 71.01
N GLN A 114 -40.63 -11.71 71.88
CA GLN A 114 -39.25 -12.00 71.49
C GLN A 114 -39.17 -13.16 70.49
N ARG A 115 -40.03 -14.18 70.63
CA ARG A 115 -40.11 -15.29 69.69
C ARG A 115 -40.59 -14.85 68.32
N LYS A 116 -41.63 -14.01 68.27
CA LYS A 116 -42.13 -13.42 67.01
C LYS A 116 -41.05 -12.58 66.32
N ILE A 117 -40.33 -11.75 67.08
CA ILE A 117 -39.20 -10.96 66.56
C ILE A 117 -38.11 -11.88 66.01
N LEU A 118 -37.76 -12.95 66.73
CA LEU A 118 -36.77 -13.92 66.27
C LEU A 118 -37.20 -14.61 64.96
N ASP A 119 -38.46 -14.98 64.84
CA ASP A 119 -38.96 -15.64 63.63
C ASP A 119 -39.01 -14.67 62.43
N LEU A 120 -39.34 -13.39 62.64
CA LEU A 120 -39.19 -12.34 61.64
C LEU A 120 -37.74 -12.18 61.18
N LEU A 121 -36.79 -12.09 62.13
CA LEU A 121 -35.36 -11.99 61.81
C LEU A 121 -34.83 -13.23 61.07
N LYS A 122 -35.30 -14.43 61.41
CA LYS A 122 -34.98 -15.66 60.67
C LYS A 122 -35.50 -15.60 59.25
N TYR A 123 -36.73 -15.13 59.05
CA TYR A 123 -37.30 -14.95 57.72
C TYR A 123 -36.49 -13.95 56.89
N GLU A 124 -36.19 -12.77 57.44
CA GLU A 124 -35.38 -11.75 56.77
C GLU A 124 -33.99 -12.27 56.41
N LYS A 125 -33.33 -12.97 57.33
CA LYS A 125 -32.04 -13.64 57.08
C LYS A 125 -32.15 -14.65 55.94
N GLY A 126 -33.21 -15.46 55.93
CA GLY A 126 -33.49 -16.42 54.86
C GLY A 126 -33.69 -15.75 53.50
N SER A 127 -34.48 -14.67 53.46
CA SER A 127 -34.75 -13.88 52.26
C SER A 127 -33.48 -13.25 51.70
N LYS A 128 -32.68 -12.58 52.55
CA LYS A 128 -31.38 -12.02 52.16
C LYS A 128 -30.41 -13.08 51.64
N LYS A 129 -30.35 -14.26 52.29
CA LYS A 129 -29.51 -15.38 51.83
C LYS A 129 -29.99 -15.95 50.49
N LYS A 130 -31.29 -16.00 50.23
CA LYS A 130 -31.83 -16.40 48.92
C LYS A 130 -31.41 -15.38 47.85
N LYS A 131 -31.55 -14.09 48.13
CA LYS A 131 -31.16 -13.04 47.18
C LYS A 131 -29.67 -13.04 46.87
N LEU A 132 -28.82 -13.29 47.88
CA LEU A 132 -27.38 -13.45 47.69
C LEU A 132 -27.07 -14.59 46.71
N ARG A 133 -27.69 -15.76 46.89
CA ARG A 133 -27.50 -16.90 45.97
C ARG A 133 -27.98 -16.59 44.56
N GLU A 134 -29.08 -15.86 44.39
CA GLU A 134 -29.53 -15.42 43.06
C GLU A 134 -28.46 -14.53 42.39
N LEU A 135 -27.93 -13.54 43.12
CA LEU A 135 -26.86 -12.67 42.62
C LEU A 135 -25.57 -13.44 42.30
N GLU A 136 -25.18 -14.41 43.13
CA GLU A 136 -24.04 -15.29 42.86
C GLU A 136 -24.23 -16.06 41.55
N THR A 137 -25.42 -16.62 41.31
CA THR A 137 -25.70 -17.33 40.05
C THR A 137 -25.74 -16.41 38.84
N GLU A 138 -26.22 -15.18 38.98
CA GLU A 138 -26.18 -14.17 37.91
C GLU A 138 -24.74 -13.75 37.60
N TYR A 139 -23.93 -13.56 38.63
CA TYR A 139 -22.50 -13.24 38.48
C TYR A 139 -21.75 -14.36 37.76
N GLU A 140 -21.95 -15.63 38.15
CA GLU A 140 -21.34 -16.77 37.47
C GLU A 140 -21.74 -16.83 35.99
N LYS A 141 -23.02 -16.59 35.66
CA LYS A 141 -23.49 -16.54 34.28
C LYS A 141 -22.81 -15.43 33.49
N LEU A 142 -22.73 -14.21 34.04
CA LEU A 142 -22.07 -13.07 33.41
C LEU A 142 -20.57 -13.29 33.22
N LEU A 143 -19.91 -13.94 34.19
CA LEU A 143 -18.48 -14.27 34.10
C LEU A 143 -18.22 -15.29 32.99
N ILE A 144 -19.07 -16.30 32.86
CA ILE A 144 -19.02 -17.29 31.77
C ILE A 144 -19.29 -16.61 30.41
N GLU A 145 -20.23 -15.67 30.34
CA GLU A 145 -20.56 -14.95 29.11
C GLU A 145 -19.45 -13.98 28.68
N SER A 146 -18.86 -13.24 29.62
CA SER A 146 -17.68 -12.39 29.40
C SER A 146 -16.51 -13.19 28.82
N THR A 147 -16.15 -14.32 29.45
CA THR A 147 -15.02 -15.15 29.02
C THR A 147 -15.27 -15.85 27.68
N LYS A 148 -16.51 -16.29 27.41
CA LYS A 148 -16.88 -16.83 26.08
C LYS A 148 -16.85 -15.76 24.99
N SER A 149 -17.33 -14.55 25.29
CA SER A 149 -17.27 -13.41 24.37
C SER A 149 -15.84 -13.17 23.89
N ASP A 150 -14.86 -13.17 24.79
CA ASP A 150 -13.48 -12.82 24.44
C ASP A 150 -12.79 -13.93 23.61
N LEU A 151 -13.07 -15.20 23.91
CA LEU A 151 -12.57 -16.33 23.14
C LEU A 151 -13.21 -16.40 21.73
N VAL A 152 -14.51 -16.10 21.62
CA VAL A 152 -15.24 -16.09 20.34
C VAL A 152 -14.84 -14.87 19.51
N LYS A 153 -14.71 -13.69 20.12
CA LYS A 153 -14.19 -12.47 19.46
C LYS A 153 -12.76 -12.69 18.96
N SER A 154 -11.87 -13.32 19.72
CA SER A 154 -10.49 -13.57 19.24
C SER A 154 -10.45 -14.53 18.05
N LYS A 155 -11.26 -15.60 18.04
CA LYS A 155 -11.33 -16.53 16.90
C LYS A 155 -11.99 -15.90 15.67
N ILE A 156 -13.08 -15.15 15.83
CA ILE A 156 -13.78 -14.48 14.72
C ILE A 156 -12.92 -13.37 14.14
N THR A 157 -12.29 -12.54 14.96
CA THR A 157 -11.38 -11.48 14.48
C THR A 157 -10.16 -12.06 13.75
N THR A 158 -9.65 -13.21 14.19
CA THR A 158 -8.54 -13.89 13.51
C THR A 158 -8.97 -14.47 12.15
N ARG A 159 -10.16 -15.08 12.06
CA ARG A 159 -10.70 -15.59 10.77
C ARG A 159 -11.04 -14.44 9.82
N ALA A 160 -11.66 -13.38 10.33
CA ALA A 160 -11.98 -12.18 9.57
C ALA A 160 -10.70 -11.51 9.03
N ARG A 161 -9.65 -11.36 9.85
CA ARG A 161 -8.34 -10.85 9.39
C ARG A 161 -7.72 -11.71 8.30
N LYS A 162 -7.78 -13.04 8.42
CA LYS A 162 -7.27 -13.94 7.38
C LYS A 162 -8.04 -13.76 6.06
N ASN A 163 -9.36 -13.61 6.13
CA ASN A 163 -10.18 -13.34 4.95
C ASN A 163 -9.86 -11.96 4.34
N VAL A 164 -9.69 -10.93 5.16
CA VAL A 164 -9.29 -9.58 4.69
C VAL A 164 -7.94 -9.64 3.99
N SER A 165 -6.93 -10.25 4.62
CA SER A 165 -5.61 -10.40 4.00
C SER A 165 -5.63 -11.24 2.71
N HIS A 166 -6.49 -12.26 2.63
CA HIS A 166 -6.69 -13.02 1.39
C HIS A 166 -7.31 -12.15 0.28
N LEU A 167 -8.35 -11.37 0.60
CA LEU A 167 -8.99 -10.45 -0.35
C LEU A 167 -8.03 -9.36 -0.82
N GLU A 168 -7.22 -8.79 0.08
CA GLU A 168 -6.17 -7.83 -0.26
C GLU A 168 -5.17 -8.43 -1.27
N ASN A 169 -4.71 -9.66 -1.03
CA ASN A 169 -3.81 -10.34 -1.95
C ASN A 169 -4.44 -10.61 -3.32
N GLU A 170 -5.72 -11.00 -3.37
CA GLU A 170 -6.45 -11.17 -4.64
C GLU A 170 -6.64 -9.83 -5.36
N ILE A 171 -6.92 -8.74 -4.64
CA ILE A 171 -6.99 -7.39 -5.21
C ILE A 171 -5.64 -7.01 -5.83
N HIS A 172 -4.54 -7.20 -5.10
CA HIS A 172 -3.20 -6.92 -5.63
C HIS A 172 -2.88 -7.76 -6.88
N LYS A 173 -3.28 -9.03 -6.89
CA LYS A 173 -3.09 -9.90 -8.05
C LYS A 173 -3.87 -9.41 -9.27
N VAL A 174 -5.15 -9.03 -9.08
CA VAL A 174 -5.98 -8.45 -10.15
C VAL A 174 -5.40 -7.14 -10.65
N LEU A 175 -4.88 -6.29 -9.75
CA LEU A 175 -4.26 -5.03 -10.13
C LEU A 175 -3.02 -5.24 -11.01
N ILE A 176 -2.15 -6.21 -10.66
CA ILE A 176 -0.99 -6.57 -11.49
C ILE A 176 -1.43 -7.09 -12.86
N GLN A 177 -2.43 -7.98 -12.91
CA GLN A 177 -2.96 -8.47 -14.18
C GLN A 177 -3.55 -7.34 -15.03
N TRP A 178 -4.21 -6.37 -14.41
CA TRP A 178 -4.75 -5.20 -15.10
C TRP A 178 -3.65 -4.31 -15.66
N THR A 179 -2.58 -4.02 -14.90
CA THR A 179 -1.46 -3.22 -15.41
C THR A 179 -0.71 -3.93 -16.54
N GLU A 180 -0.53 -5.25 -16.45
CA GLU A 180 0.02 -6.07 -17.54
C GLU A 180 -0.86 -6.01 -18.79
N ALA A 181 -2.19 -6.14 -18.64
CA ALA A 181 -3.14 -6.03 -19.74
C ALA A 181 -3.12 -4.63 -20.39
N GLU A 182 -3.02 -3.57 -19.59
CA GLU A 182 -2.96 -2.19 -20.09
C GLU A 182 -1.64 -1.95 -20.85
N LEU A 183 -0.52 -2.52 -20.39
CA LEU A 183 0.75 -2.47 -21.12
C LEU A 183 0.65 -3.20 -22.47
N VAL A 184 0.05 -4.38 -22.49
CA VAL A 184 -0.18 -5.15 -23.73
C VAL A 184 -1.05 -4.37 -24.69
N LYS A 185 -2.14 -3.75 -24.21
CA LYS A 185 -3.01 -2.87 -24.99
C LYS A 185 -2.26 -1.68 -25.58
N LYS A 186 -1.42 -0.99 -24.79
CA LYS A 186 -0.56 0.10 -25.30
C LYS A 186 0.40 -0.37 -26.40
N LYS A 187 1.00 -1.55 -26.25
CA LYS A 187 1.84 -2.16 -27.29
C LYS A 187 1.06 -2.42 -28.57
N TYR A 188 -0.12 -3.04 -28.48
CA TYR A 188 -0.97 -3.27 -29.65
C TYR A 188 -1.45 -1.96 -30.30
N PHE A 189 -1.71 -0.93 -29.51
CA PHE A 189 -2.04 0.39 -30.03
C PHE A 189 -0.89 0.99 -30.83
N SER A 190 0.34 0.93 -30.31
CA SER A 190 1.54 1.36 -31.02
C SER A 190 1.79 0.57 -32.30
N ILE A 191 1.66 -0.76 -32.27
CA ILE A 191 1.78 -1.62 -33.46
C ILE A 191 0.72 -1.24 -34.50
N ARG A 192 -0.53 -1.06 -34.09
CA ARG A 192 -1.61 -0.64 -34.98
C ARG A 192 -1.33 0.71 -35.62
N GLN A 193 -0.83 1.67 -34.84
CA GLN A 193 -0.50 3.00 -35.33
C GLN A 193 0.62 2.93 -36.39
N ALA A 194 1.68 2.17 -36.12
CA ALA A 194 2.77 1.94 -37.09
C ALA A 194 2.26 1.27 -38.38
N LEU A 195 1.38 0.27 -38.28
CA LEU A 195 0.78 -0.38 -39.45
C LEU A 195 -0.09 0.59 -40.29
N ILE A 196 -0.81 1.50 -39.63
CA ILE A 196 -1.58 2.54 -40.33
C ILE A 196 -0.63 3.50 -41.05
N GLU A 197 0.41 3.98 -40.37
CA GLU A 197 1.42 4.86 -40.98
C GLU A 197 2.10 4.21 -42.19
N ASP A 198 2.48 2.93 -42.06
CA ASP A 198 3.08 2.19 -43.17
C ASP A 198 2.09 1.97 -44.32
N SER A 199 0.81 1.73 -44.04
CA SER A 199 -0.21 1.63 -45.10
C SER A 199 -0.30 2.91 -45.95
N VAL A 200 -0.22 4.09 -45.32
CA VAL A 200 -0.22 5.39 -46.03
C VAL A 200 1.06 5.56 -46.86
N LYS A 201 2.22 5.14 -46.33
CA LYS A 201 3.48 5.15 -47.09
C LYS A 201 3.44 4.20 -48.29
N PHE A 202 2.84 3.02 -48.14
CA PHE A 202 2.69 2.08 -49.24
C PHE A 202 1.77 2.62 -50.32
N GLU A 203 0.64 3.22 -49.95
CA GLU A 203 -0.29 3.84 -50.89
C GLU A 203 0.36 4.96 -51.70
N SER A 204 1.06 5.89 -51.02
CA SER A 204 1.77 6.98 -51.70
C SER A 204 2.90 6.49 -52.62
N SER A 205 3.65 5.46 -52.20
CA SER A 205 4.67 4.83 -53.05
C SER A 205 4.06 4.13 -54.27
N LEU A 206 2.93 3.45 -54.09
CA LEU A 206 2.20 2.77 -55.16
C LEU A 206 1.70 3.78 -56.20
N CYS A 207 1.00 4.84 -55.77
CA CYS A 207 0.57 5.93 -56.63
C CYS A 207 1.72 6.51 -57.47
N ARG A 208 2.87 6.78 -56.83
CA ARG A 208 4.06 7.29 -57.53
C ARG A 208 4.58 6.31 -58.59
N ILE A 209 4.61 5.01 -58.29
CA ILE A 209 5.04 3.97 -59.24
C ILE A 209 4.04 3.84 -60.39
N GLU A 210 2.75 3.88 -60.11
CA GLU A 210 1.69 3.85 -61.13
C GLU A 210 1.76 5.05 -62.07
N GLU A 211 1.98 6.26 -61.53
CA GLU A 211 2.22 7.46 -62.32
C GLU A 211 3.45 7.34 -63.23
N LEU A 212 4.57 6.82 -62.69
CA LEU A 212 5.78 6.60 -63.46
C LEU A 212 5.55 5.58 -64.58
N LEU A 213 4.84 4.49 -64.28
CA LEU A 213 4.51 3.45 -65.24
C LEU A 213 3.57 3.98 -66.34
N LYS A 214 2.62 4.86 -66.00
CA LYS A 214 1.79 5.56 -66.96
C LYS A 214 2.62 6.45 -67.89
N LYS A 215 3.52 7.27 -67.34
CA LYS A 215 4.44 8.11 -68.12
C LYS A 215 5.33 7.28 -69.05
N GLN A 216 5.89 6.17 -68.56
CA GLN A 216 6.70 5.26 -69.36
C GLN A 216 5.88 4.59 -70.48
N LYS A 217 4.63 4.19 -70.22
CA LYS A 217 3.74 3.67 -71.28
C LYS A 217 3.46 4.72 -72.35
N GLU A 218 3.18 5.96 -71.95
CA GLU A 218 2.98 7.07 -72.88
C GLU A 218 4.24 7.36 -73.71
N GLU A 219 5.43 7.27 -73.11
CA GLU A 219 6.71 7.43 -73.81
C GLU A 219 6.97 6.29 -74.80
N ILE A 220 6.72 5.03 -74.39
CA ILE A 220 6.82 3.87 -75.28
C ILE A 220 5.89 4.02 -76.48
N GLN A 221 4.63 4.42 -76.27
CA GLN A 221 3.67 4.66 -77.37
C GLN A 221 4.19 5.74 -78.34
N LYS A 222 4.75 6.84 -77.83
CA LYS A 222 5.36 7.87 -78.69
C LYS A 222 6.53 7.32 -79.51
N LEU A 223 7.39 6.51 -78.89
CA LEU A 223 8.53 5.88 -79.57
C LEU A 223 8.08 4.84 -80.61
N GLU A 224 6.99 4.11 -80.37
CA GLU A 224 6.39 3.18 -81.33
C GLU A 224 5.90 3.93 -82.57
N VAL A 225 5.19 5.05 -82.40
CA VAL A 225 4.76 5.90 -83.52
C VAL A 225 5.95 6.41 -84.33
N VAL A 226 6.98 6.95 -83.67
CA VAL A 226 8.20 7.42 -84.36
C VAL A 226 8.90 6.28 -85.10
N ARG A 227 8.93 5.07 -84.50
CA ARG A 227 9.51 3.88 -85.14
C ARG A 227 8.71 3.48 -86.39
N GLU A 228 7.38 3.50 -86.33
CA GLU A 228 6.51 3.22 -87.46
C GLU A 228 6.72 4.24 -88.59
N GLU A 229 6.74 5.54 -88.26
CA GLU A 229 7.04 6.61 -89.21
C GLU A 229 8.43 6.43 -89.85
N ALA A 230 9.46 6.11 -89.06
CA ALA A 230 10.80 5.83 -89.56
C ALA A 230 10.85 4.58 -90.46
N ALA A 231 10.07 3.54 -90.14
CA ALA A 231 9.96 2.34 -90.97
C ALA A 231 9.26 2.66 -92.30
N GLU A 232 8.19 3.45 -92.30
CA GLU A 232 7.53 3.93 -93.51
C GLU A 232 8.47 4.76 -94.37
N MET A 233 9.21 5.71 -93.77
CA MET A 233 10.20 6.51 -94.49
C MET A 233 11.28 5.64 -95.13
N ARG A 234 11.76 4.60 -94.44
CA ARG A 234 12.73 3.64 -94.99
C ARG A 234 12.15 2.88 -96.18
N ILE A 235 10.90 2.40 -96.09
CA ILE A 235 10.21 1.70 -97.18
C ILE A 235 10.06 2.62 -98.38
N ARG A 236 9.59 3.87 -98.18
CA ARG A 236 9.46 4.87 -99.24
C ARG A 236 10.80 5.16 -99.91
N ALA A 237 11.86 5.37 -99.12
CA ALA A 237 13.21 5.59 -99.65
C ALA A 237 13.72 4.39 -100.45
N THR A 238 13.54 3.17 -99.94
CA THR A 238 13.94 1.92 -100.63
C THR A 238 13.17 1.74 -101.95
N ALA A 239 11.87 2.03 -101.96
CA ALA A 239 11.05 1.98 -103.16
C ALA A 239 11.48 3.04 -104.19
N ALA A 240 11.76 4.27 -103.74
CA ALA A 240 12.23 5.35 -104.60
C ALA A 240 13.61 5.04 -105.22
N THR A 241 14.56 4.54 -104.44
CA THR A 241 15.88 4.15 -104.95
C THR A 241 15.79 2.96 -105.90
N SER A 242 14.94 1.96 -105.60
CA SER A 242 14.69 0.84 -106.51
C SER A 242 14.07 1.30 -107.84
N ALA A 243 13.12 2.25 -107.80
CA ALA A 243 12.48 2.78 -109.00
C ALA A 243 13.45 3.64 -109.84
N GLU A 244 14.30 4.44 -109.20
CA GLU A 244 15.36 5.19 -109.89
C GLU A 244 16.40 4.25 -110.48
N ALA A 245 16.82 3.20 -109.77
CA ALA A 245 17.74 2.19 -110.27
C ALA A 245 17.17 1.45 -111.50
N ALA A 246 15.88 1.10 -111.47
CA ALA A 246 15.20 0.52 -112.63
C ALA A 246 15.18 1.49 -113.82
N ARG A 247 14.81 2.77 -113.60
CA ARG A 247 14.86 3.80 -114.65
C ARG A 247 16.26 3.99 -115.23
N ALA A 248 17.29 3.99 -114.39
CA ALA A 248 18.68 4.10 -114.83
C ALA A 248 19.12 2.87 -115.66
N HIS A 249 18.72 1.67 -115.24
CA HIS A 249 19.00 0.42 -115.97
C HIS A 249 18.28 0.40 -117.32
N ASP A 250 17.00 0.78 -117.37
CA ASP A 250 16.24 0.87 -118.63
C ASP A 250 16.84 1.89 -119.58
N ALA A 251 17.28 3.05 -119.07
CA ALA A 251 17.98 4.07 -119.85
C ALA A 251 19.38 3.60 -120.31
N GLU A 252 20.10 2.82 -119.52
CA GLU A 252 21.36 2.19 -119.94
C GLU A 252 21.13 1.12 -121.01
N HIS A 253 20.12 0.27 -120.84
CA HIS A 253 19.73 -0.75 -121.80
C HIS A 253 19.27 -0.13 -123.12
N GLY A 254 18.50 0.96 -123.08
CA GLY A 254 18.12 1.75 -124.25
C GLY A 254 19.35 2.28 -125.00
N ARG A 255 20.27 2.96 -124.29
CA ARG A 255 21.54 3.43 -124.87
C ARG A 255 22.40 2.28 -125.41
N ALA A 256 22.40 1.13 -124.74
CA ALA A 256 23.14 -0.05 -125.18
C ALA A 256 22.55 -0.67 -126.45
N ALA A 257 21.22 -0.75 -126.54
CA ALA A 257 20.51 -1.20 -127.72
C ALA A 257 20.76 -0.26 -128.91
N GLU A 258 20.72 1.06 -128.71
CA GLU A 258 21.09 2.05 -129.74
C GLU A 258 22.55 1.88 -130.18
N ARG A 259 23.49 1.77 -129.22
CA ARG A 259 24.90 1.50 -129.52
C ARG A 259 25.08 0.21 -130.33
N ALA A 260 24.38 -0.86 -129.97
CA ALA A 260 24.41 -2.14 -130.68
C ALA A 260 23.82 -2.03 -132.09
N TYR A 261 22.70 -1.33 -132.25
CA TYR A 261 22.06 -1.09 -133.54
C TYR A 261 22.98 -0.31 -134.49
N PHE A 262 23.59 0.79 -134.01
CA PHE A 262 24.56 1.55 -134.82
C PHE A 262 25.83 0.75 -135.11
N ALA A 263 26.33 -0.04 -134.15
CA ALA A 263 27.47 -0.93 -134.38
C ALA A 263 27.16 -1.98 -135.44
N GLN A 264 25.99 -2.62 -135.39
CA GLN A 264 25.55 -3.58 -136.40
C GLN A 264 25.46 -2.93 -137.78
N ARG A 265 24.83 -1.76 -137.88
CA ARG A 265 24.70 -1.03 -139.15
C ARG A 265 26.05 -0.55 -139.69
N PHE A 266 26.96 -0.17 -138.81
CA PHE A 266 28.34 0.14 -139.18
C PHE A 266 29.07 -1.10 -139.69
N ASP A 267 28.93 -2.24 -139.01
CA ASP A 267 29.51 -3.51 -139.45
C ASP A 267 28.91 -4.03 -140.75
N GLU A 268 27.61 -3.86 -140.97
CA GLU A 268 26.96 -4.17 -142.25
C GLU A 268 27.52 -3.30 -143.37
N ARG A 269 27.57 -1.98 -143.17
CA ARG A 269 28.23 -1.06 -144.11
C ARG A 269 29.71 -1.35 -144.30
N LYS A 270 30.43 -1.73 -143.24
CA LYS A 270 31.82 -2.14 -143.31
C LYS A 270 31.97 -3.43 -144.10
N ARG A 271 31.11 -4.44 -143.90
CA ARG A 271 31.10 -5.68 -144.71
C ARG A 271 30.73 -5.41 -146.16
N GLU A 272 29.81 -4.49 -146.44
CA GLU A 272 29.48 -4.04 -147.79
C GLU A 272 30.67 -3.32 -148.43
N LEU A 273 31.28 -2.37 -147.72
CA LEU A 273 32.49 -1.68 -148.13
C LEU A 273 33.66 -2.65 -148.29
N GLU A 274 33.80 -3.65 -147.44
CA GLU A 274 34.84 -4.68 -147.52
C GLU A 274 34.57 -5.62 -148.71
N LYS A 275 33.31 -5.93 -149.04
CA LYS A 275 32.93 -6.63 -150.29
C LYS A 275 33.23 -5.79 -151.53
N LEU A 276 33.03 -4.47 -151.46
CA LEU A 276 33.38 -3.51 -152.50
C LEU A 276 34.91 -3.32 -152.59
N GLU A 277 35.62 -3.26 -151.46
CA GLU A 277 37.07 -3.12 -151.35
C GLU A 277 37.76 -4.38 -151.89
N LYS A 278 37.29 -5.57 -151.50
CA LYS A 278 37.69 -6.87 -152.06
C LYS A 278 37.39 -7.02 -153.56
N ARG A 279 36.55 -6.15 -154.14
CA ARG A 279 36.27 -6.09 -155.58
C ARG A 279 37.04 -5.00 -156.31
N ILE A 280 37.55 -3.98 -155.62
CA ILE A 280 38.03 -2.75 -156.29
C ILE A 280 39.53 -2.47 -156.03
N PHE A 281 40.18 -2.84 -154.91
CA PHE A 281 41.64 -2.54 -154.73
C PHE A 281 42.44 -3.44 -153.74
N PRO A 282 43.65 -3.95 -154.12
CA PRO A 282 44.74 -4.33 -153.19
C PRO A 282 45.42 -3.10 -152.55
N PRO A 283 45.99 -3.21 -151.32
CA PRO A 283 46.41 -2.06 -150.52
C PRO A 283 47.76 -1.51 -151.00
N PRO A 284 48.02 -0.19 -150.97
CA PRO A 284 48.78 0.35 -149.82
C PRO A 284 48.61 1.87 -149.48
N VAL A 285 48.64 2.15 -148.18
CA VAL A 285 49.63 3.02 -147.46
C VAL A 285 49.60 4.56 -147.60
N ARG A 286 49.68 5.19 -146.39
CA ARG A 286 50.18 6.54 -145.99
C ARG A 286 49.24 7.74 -146.21
N ALA A 287 49.21 8.79 -145.38
CA ALA A 287 50.01 9.20 -144.22
C ALA A 287 49.23 10.25 -143.40
N VAL A 288 49.49 10.26 -142.09
CA VAL A 288 49.86 11.43 -141.26
C VAL A 288 49.18 12.78 -141.59
N ARG A 289 48.38 13.31 -140.65
CA ARG A 289 48.41 14.75 -140.33
C ARG A 289 47.90 15.07 -138.92
N GLN A 290 48.75 15.78 -138.18
CA GLN A 290 48.61 16.28 -136.82
C GLN A 290 48.64 17.81 -136.92
N GLU A 291 47.64 18.52 -136.40
CA GLU A 291 47.69 19.97 -136.11
C GLU A 291 46.81 20.16 -134.84
N SER A 292 47.38 20.35 -133.65
CA SER A 292 48.07 21.53 -133.09
C SER A 292 47.12 22.67 -132.71
N ALA A 293 47.23 23.02 -131.44
CA ALA A 293 46.57 24.11 -130.72
C ALA A 293 46.82 25.50 -131.31
N ARG A 294 45.86 26.42 -131.06
CA ARG A 294 46.07 27.85 -130.73
C ARG A 294 44.71 28.46 -130.36
N SER A 295 44.48 28.88 -129.11
CA SER A 295 44.65 30.25 -128.58
C SER A 295 43.84 31.31 -129.32
N THR A 296 43.00 32.06 -128.62
CA THR A 296 43.18 33.49 -128.26
C THR A 296 41.87 34.15 -127.78
N GLU A 297 41.96 34.80 -126.62
CA GLU A 297 41.47 36.14 -126.24
C GLU A 297 40.06 36.63 -126.63
N GLY A 298 39.37 37.19 -125.63
CA GLY A 298 38.12 37.93 -125.80
C GLY A 298 37.70 38.59 -124.48
N GLU A 299 38.12 39.83 -124.32
CA GLU A 299 37.94 40.74 -123.19
C GLU A 299 36.53 41.40 -123.14
N THR A 300 36.21 42.02 -122.00
CA THR A 300 35.13 43.02 -121.73
C THR A 300 33.71 42.43 -121.53
N VAL A 301 32.88 42.81 -120.55
CA VAL A 301 32.40 44.15 -120.15
C VAL A 301 31.68 44.01 -118.79
N ALA A 302 31.78 45.06 -117.98
CA ALA A 302 31.14 45.26 -116.69
C ALA A 302 29.66 45.69 -116.82
N GLU A 303 28.97 45.68 -115.67
CA GLU A 303 27.66 46.30 -115.38
C GLU A 303 26.43 45.41 -115.60
N ASP A 304 25.97 44.79 -114.51
CA ASP A 304 24.85 45.36 -113.75
C ASP A 304 24.84 44.76 -112.33
N GLN A 305 25.12 45.58 -111.31
CA GLN A 305 25.10 45.16 -109.91
C GLN A 305 23.66 44.98 -109.44
N SER A 306 23.11 43.81 -109.76
CA SER A 306 21.87 43.31 -109.16
C SER A 306 22.08 43.09 -107.66
N ALA A 307 21.03 43.32 -106.86
CA ALA A 307 20.99 43.05 -105.42
C ALA A 307 21.52 41.66 -105.01
N ALA A 308 21.54 40.72 -105.95
CA ALA A 308 22.17 39.40 -105.81
C ALA A 308 23.68 39.45 -105.51
N VAL A 309 24.45 40.38 -106.12
CA VAL A 309 25.91 40.47 -105.91
C VAL A 309 26.25 41.04 -104.54
N GLN A 310 25.46 42.01 -104.05
CA GLN A 310 25.63 42.54 -102.70
C GLN A 310 25.25 41.51 -101.63
N MET A 311 24.18 40.73 -101.86
CA MET A 311 23.85 39.60 -100.99
C MET A 311 24.94 38.54 -101.00
N GLU A 312 25.53 38.24 -102.17
CA GLU A 312 26.65 37.30 -102.31
C GLU A 312 27.89 37.77 -101.54
N ASP A 313 28.26 39.05 -101.62
CA ASP A 313 29.39 39.61 -100.84
C ASP A 313 29.15 39.53 -99.32
N ILE A 314 27.92 39.84 -98.87
CA ILE A 314 27.52 39.69 -97.45
C ILE A 314 27.62 38.23 -97.04
N PHE A 315 27.16 37.32 -97.91
CA PHE A 315 27.14 35.89 -97.64
C PHE A 315 28.55 35.29 -97.60
N GLN A 316 29.44 35.66 -98.52
CA GLN A 316 30.85 35.29 -98.49
C GLN A 316 31.57 35.85 -97.25
N ARG A 317 31.21 37.05 -96.80
CA ARG A 317 31.73 37.61 -95.55
C ARG A 317 31.22 36.83 -94.33
N LEU A 318 29.97 36.37 -94.35
CA LEU A 318 29.36 35.52 -93.34
C LEU A 318 30.04 34.14 -93.29
N MET A 319 30.32 33.54 -94.44
CA MET A 319 31.08 32.29 -94.60
C MET A 319 32.50 32.42 -94.04
N LYS A 320 33.20 33.52 -94.35
CA LYS A 320 34.54 33.80 -93.79
C LYS A 320 34.52 33.96 -92.26
N LEU A 321 33.51 34.64 -91.70
CA LEU A 321 33.39 34.85 -90.26
C LEU A 321 32.98 33.57 -89.50
N THR A 322 32.17 32.72 -90.12
CA THR A 322 31.76 31.43 -89.55
C THR A 322 32.77 30.31 -89.79
N GLY A 323 33.75 30.53 -90.67
CA GLY A 323 34.81 29.58 -91.02
C GLY A 323 34.31 28.42 -91.90
N VAL A 324 33.22 28.63 -92.63
CA VAL A 324 32.48 27.60 -93.36
C VAL A 324 32.56 27.86 -94.87
N THR A 325 32.74 26.81 -95.67
CA THR A 325 32.91 26.87 -97.14
C THR A 325 31.63 26.61 -97.93
N ASP A 326 30.54 26.16 -97.28
CA ASP A 326 29.24 25.88 -97.92
C ASP A 326 28.15 26.81 -97.35
N PRO A 327 27.34 27.48 -98.19
CA PRO A 327 26.22 28.28 -97.72
C PRO A 327 25.23 27.58 -96.79
N GLU A 328 24.93 26.30 -97.03
CA GLU A 328 23.94 25.60 -96.20
C GLU A 328 24.46 25.32 -94.78
N GLU A 329 25.76 25.05 -94.63
CA GLU A 329 26.36 24.82 -93.31
C GLU A 329 26.36 26.11 -92.45
N VAL A 330 26.42 27.30 -93.07
CA VAL A 330 26.25 28.58 -92.36
C VAL A 330 24.84 28.65 -91.74
N PHE A 331 23.80 28.32 -92.50
CA PHE A 331 22.42 28.32 -92.00
C PHE A 331 22.22 27.31 -90.86
N ASP A 332 22.79 26.11 -90.97
CA ASP A 332 22.70 25.09 -89.93
C ASP A 332 23.41 25.49 -88.63
N ARG A 333 24.54 26.20 -88.72
CA ARG A 333 25.22 26.77 -87.53
C ARG A 333 24.40 27.87 -86.87
N PHE A 334 23.78 28.77 -87.63
CA PHE A 334 22.89 29.78 -87.04
C PHE A 334 21.62 29.17 -86.46
N ARG A 335 21.07 28.12 -87.10
CA ARG A 335 19.91 27.40 -86.59
C ARG A 335 20.23 26.70 -85.27
N SER A 336 21.34 25.95 -85.21
CA SER A 336 21.80 25.30 -83.97
C SER A 336 22.20 26.30 -82.89
N GLN A 337 22.83 27.43 -83.24
CA GLN A 337 23.10 28.53 -82.31
C GLN A 337 21.80 29.13 -81.74
N ARG A 338 20.79 29.34 -82.59
CA ARG A 338 19.47 29.84 -82.17
C ARG A 338 18.76 28.83 -81.28
N GLU A 339 18.79 27.55 -81.61
CA GLU A 339 18.21 26.48 -80.79
C GLU A 339 18.93 26.35 -79.44
N THR A 340 20.26 26.47 -79.43
CA THR A 340 21.07 26.50 -78.20
C THR A 340 20.73 27.72 -77.34
N SER A 341 20.59 28.90 -77.96
CA SER A 341 20.18 30.13 -77.28
C SER A 341 18.78 29.99 -76.67
N LYS A 342 17.81 29.42 -77.39
CA LYS A 342 16.46 29.12 -76.86
C LYS A 342 16.53 28.14 -75.68
N ARG A 343 17.33 27.08 -75.77
CA ARG A 343 17.50 26.10 -74.69
C ARG A 343 18.14 26.73 -73.45
N LEU A 344 19.16 27.57 -73.62
CA LEU A 344 19.80 28.28 -72.51
C LEU A 344 18.84 29.27 -71.86
N ASN A 345 18.03 29.99 -72.63
CA ASN A 345 17.03 30.89 -72.10
C ASN A 345 15.94 30.15 -71.32
N TYR A 346 15.46 29.01 -71.85
CA TYR A 346 14.53 28.13 -71.13
C TYR A 346 15.12 27.61 -69.82
N LEU A 347 16.38 27.15 -69.84
CA LEU A 347 17.06 26.67 -68.65
C LEU A 347 17.25 27.80 -67.62
N GLN A 348 17.66 28.99 -68.08
CA GLN A 348 17.78 30.18 -67.24
C GLN A 348 16.44 30.50 -66.57
N GLN A 349 15.36 30.61 -67.35
CA GLN A 349 14.03 30.91 -66.81
C GLN A 349 13.56 29.85 -65.82
N THR A 350 13.76 28.56 -66.13
CA THR A 350 13.39 27.46 -65.23
C THR A 350 14.19 27.55 -63.92
N THR A 351 15.49 27.82 -63.99
CA THR A 351 16.33 27.98 -62.78
C THR A 351 15.97 29.24 -61.98
N GLU A 352 15.56 30.32 -62.63
CA GLU A 352 15.09 31.54 -61.97
C GLU A 352 13.74 31.31 -61.26
N GLU A 353 12.82 30.59 -61.89
CA GLU A 353 11.54 30.20 -61.30
C GLU A 353 11.72 29.25 -60.10
N GLU A 354 12.58 28.22 -60.24
CA GLU A 354 12.92 27.31 -59.14
C GLU A 354 13.59 28.06 -57.99
N LYS A 355 14.51 28.98 -58.28
CA LYS A 355 15.14 29.83 -57.26
C LYS A 355 14.11 30.67 -56.52
N LEU A 356 13.18 31.30 -57.22
CA LEU A 356 12.12 32.11 -56.60
C LEU A 356 11.22 31.26 -55.70
N GLN A 357 10.85 30.06 -56.14
CA GLN A 357 10.08 29.12 -55.32
C GLN A 357 10.85 28.71 -54.07
N LEU A 358 12.15 28.40 -54.19
CA LEU A 358 12.99 28.07 -53.04
C LEU A 358 13.10 29.22 -52.05
N GLU A 359 13.26 30.46 -52.52
CA GLU A 359 13.27 31.66 -51.66
C GLU A 359 11.92 31.85 -50.93
N GLN A 360 10.79 31.61 -51.61
CA GLN A 360 9.46 31.65 -50.99
C GLN A 360 9.26 30.53 -49.95
N THR A 361 9.69 29.31 -50.25
CA THR A 361 9.61 28.21 -49.28
C THR A 361 10.53 28.45 -48.07
N GLN A 362 11.73 29.00 -48.28
CA GLN A 362 12.66 29.34 -47.21
C GLN A 362 12.06 30.41 -46.29
N THR A 363 11.51 31.48 -46.85
CA THR A 363 10.88 32.56 -46.06
C THR A 363 9.66 32.05 -45.28
N THR A 364 8.86 31.17 -45.87
CA THR A 364 7.73 30.53 -45.18
C THR A 364 8.19 29.66 -44.01
N LEU A 365 9.17 28.77 -44.25
CA LEU A 365 9.72 27.90 -43.21
C LEU A 365 10.40 28.70 -42.09
N MET A 366 11.07 29.81 -42.40
CA MET A 366 11.63 30.70 -41.39
C MET A 366 10.54 31.33 -40.52
N ALA A 367 9.44 31.80 -41.12
CA ALA A 367 8.32 32.37 -40.38
C ALA A 367 7.63 31.32 -39.49
N GLU A 368 7.47 30.09 -39.96
CA GLU A 368 6.95 28.97 -39.15
C GLU A 368 7.88 28.64 -37.98
N LEU A 369 9.20 28.58 -38.19
CA LEU A 369 10.17 28.35 -37.12
C LEU A 369 10.14 29.45 -36.06
N GLU A 370 10.02 30.72 -36.47
CA GLU A 370 9.83 31.83 -35.55
C GLU A 370 8.52 31.67 -34.77
N GLY A 371 7.43 31.33 -35.44
CA GLY A 371 6.14 31.02 -34.81
C GLY A 371 6.24 29.92 -33.75
N TYR A 372 6.89 28.80 -34.06
CA TYR A 372 7.12 27.70 -33.11
C TYR A 372 7.99 28.12 -31.92
N LYS A 373 9.01 28.95 -32.16
CA LYS A 373 9.87 29.47 -31.08
C LYS A 373 9.06 30.32 -30.10
N PHE A 374 8.16 31.18 -30.59
CA PHE A 374 7.32 32.00 -29.72
C PHE A 374 6.17 31.23 -29.06
N ALA A 375 5.58 30.25 -29.75
CA ALA A 375 4.57 29.36 -29.16
C ALA A 375 5.17 28.55 -28.00
N SER A 376 6.35 27.94 -28.20
CA SER A 376 7.03 27.19 -27.14
C SER A 376 7.42 28.04 -25.94
N VAL A 377 7.72 29.33 -26.14
CA VAL A 377 8.01 30.26 -25.03
C VAL A 377 6.72 30.61 -24.28
N ARG A 378 5.62 30.90 -24.98
CA ARG A 378 4.34 31.18 -24.32
C ARG A 378 3.83 30.01 -23.48
N ASP A 379 3.85 28.79 -24.02
CA ASP A 379 3.39 27.61 -23.28
C ASP A 379 4.25 27.36 -22.02
N LYS A 380 5.55 27.68 -22.07
CA LYS A 380 6.44 27.61 -20.91
C LYS A 380 6.14 28.68 -19.87
N ASP A 381 5.88 29.91 -20.31
CA ASP A 381 5.54 31.02 -19.42
C ASP A 381 4.18 30.77 -18.74
N GLU A 382 3.16 30.34 -19.49
CA GLU A 382 1.84 29.96 -18.96
C GLU A 382 1.94 28.80 -17.95
N GLY A 383 2.68 27.74 -18.29
CA GLY A 383 2.93 26.63 -17.37
C GLY A 383 3.71 27.06 -16.12
N GLN A 384 4.63 28.02 -16.24
CA GLN A 384 5.39 28.55 -15.13
C GLN A 384 4.54 29.43 -14.20
N ASP A 385 3.58 30.17 -14.73
CA ASP A 385 2.61 30.94 -13.95
C ASP A 385 1.63 30.03 -13.21
N GLU A 386 1.12 28.98 -13.86
CA GLU A 386 0.28 27.95 -13.20
C GLU A 386 1.04 27.26 -12.05
N ILE A 387 2.32 26.92 -12.25
CA ILE A 387 3.17 26.35 -11.21
C ILE A 387 3.35 27.34 -10.05
N GLN A 388 3.52 28.63 -10.32
CA GLN A 388 3.63 29.65 -9.27
C GLN A 388 2.33 29.80 -8.48
N GLU A 389 1.18 29.78 -9.15
CA GLU A 389 -0.13 29.83 -8.49
C GLU A 389 -0.36 28.60 -7.60
N LEU A 390 -0.03 27.40 -8.08
CA LEU A 390 -0.11 26.18 -7.28
C LEU A 390 0.83 26.22 -6.08
N LYS A 391 2.06 26.72 -6.23
CA LYS A 391 3.00 26.91 -5.11
C LYS A 391 2.46 27.88 -4.07
N ALA A 392 1.81 28.97 -4.49
CA ALA A 392 1.17 29.91 -3.58
C ALA A 392 0.03 29.25 -2.78
N LYS A 393 -0.85 28.49 -3.45
CA LYS A 393 -1.93 27.73 -2.80
C LYS A 393 -1.41 26.68 -1.82
N ILE A 394 -0.35 25.96 -2.18
CA ILE A 394 0.30 24.98 -1.28
C ILE A 394 0.80 25.68 -0.02
N LYS A 395 1.47 26.83 -0.16
CA LYS A 395 1.99 27.58 0.98
C LYS A 395 0.88 28.09 1.90
N GLU A 396 -0.23 28.56 1.33
CA GLU A 396 -1.40 29.00 2.09
C GLU A 396 -2.02 27.84 2.89
N GLU A 397 -2.18 26.67 2.27
CA GLU A 397 -2.69 25.48 2.96
C GLU A 397 -1.72 24.95 4.03
N GLU A 398 -0.41 25.05 3.81
CA GLU A 398 0.60 24.73 4.83
C GLU A 398 0.52 25.66 6.04
N GLU A 399 0.24 26.95 5.84
CA GLU A 399 0.05 27.90 6.93
C GLU A 399 -1.23 27.59 7.71
N LYS A 400 -2.36 27.33 7.03
CA LYS A 400 -3.61 26.88 7.68
C LYS A 400 -3.42 25.60 8.46
N TYR A 401 -2.69 24.63 7.91
CA TYR A 401 -2.39 23.38 8.61
C TYR A 401 -1.58 23.63 9.90
N LYS A 402 -0.58 24.51 9.86
CA LYS A 402 0.21 24.88 11.05
C LYS A 402 -0.64 25.58 12.11
N GLU A 403 -1.58 26.44 11.71
CA GLU A 403 -2.52 27.08 12.63
C GLU A 403 -3.43 26.06 13.30
N LEU A 404 -4.04 25.17 12.51
CA LEU A 404 -4.92 24.12 13.02
C LEU A 404 -4.18 23.14 13.95
N LEU A 405 -2.91 22.84 13.65
CA LEU A 405 -2.08 22.00 14.52
C LEU A 405 -1.83 22.68 15.88
N LYS A 406 -1.58 23.99 15.91
CA LYS A 406 -1.45 24.74 17.17
C LYS A 406 -2.77 24.76 17.94
N GLU A 407 -3.90 24.94 17.26
CA GLU A 407 -5.22 24.86 17.91
C GLU A 407 -5.47 23.47 18.52
N PHE A 408 -5.08 22.41 17.81
CA PHE A 408 -5.16 21.04 18.32
C PHE A 408 -4.28 20.82 19.55
N GLU A 409 -3.03 21.27 19.54
CA GLU A 409 -2.13 21.20 20.70
C GLU A 409 -2.69 21.99 21.91
N ASN A 410 -3.28 23.16 21.66
CA ASN A 410 -3.97 23.95 22.71
C ASN A 410 -5.19 23.20 23.28
N LEU A 411 -5.94 22.49 22.44
CA LEU A 411 -7.08 21.69 22.89
C LEU A 411 -6.64 20.46 23.68
N GLU A 412 -5.58 19.78 23.24
CA GLU A 412 -5.01 18.63 23.94
C GLU A 412 -4.49 19.03 25.33
N THR A 413 -3.78 20.16 25.43
CA THR A 413 -3.33 20.70 26.72
C THR A 413 -4.50 21.06 27.62
N PHE A 414 -5.55 21.70 27.10
CA PHE A 414 -6.77 21.99 27.85
C PHE A 414 -7.50 20.72 28.33
N LEU A 415 -7.59 19.68 27.50
CA LEU A 415 -8.17 18.39 27.90
C LEU A 415 -7.36 17.70 28.99
N LEU A 416 -6.02 17.81 28.95
CA LEU A 416 -5.15 17.32 30.02
C LEU A 416 -5.37 18.09 31.33
N GLU A 417 -5.58 19.41 31.25
CA GLU A 417 -5.96 20.22 32.42
C GLU A 417 -7.31 19.80 33.00
N ILE A 418 -8.33 19.59 32.17
CA ILE A 418 -9.63 19.07 32.62
C ILE A 418 -9.47 17.71 33.28
N LYS A 419 -8.72 16.79 32.66
CA LYS A 419 -8.45 15.46 33.21
C LYS A 419 -7.81 15.56 34.59
N ARG A 420 -6.85 16.47 34.76
CA ARG A 420 -6.19 16.73 36.05
C ARG A 420 -7.19 17.29 37.08
N LEU A 421 -8.00 18.28 36.71
CA LEU A 421 -9.02 18.84 37.60
C LEU A 421 -10.05 17.80 38.04
N VAL A 422 -10.50 16.94 37.12
CA VAL A 422 -11.42 15.83 37.43
C VAL A 422 -10.75 14.82 38.36
N TYR A 423 -9.49 14.47 38.12
CA TYR A 423 -8.73 13.60 39.00
C TYR A 423 -8.57 14.19 40.41
N ASP A 424 -8.24 15.48 40.51
CA ASP A 424 -8.13 16.19 41.79
C ASP A 424 -9.48 16.24 42.53
N LEU A 425 -10.58 16.45 41.80
CA LEU A 425 -11.94 16.41 42.36
C LEU A 425 -12.31 15.00 42.86
N CYS A 426 -12.04 13.94 42.08
CA CYS A 426 -12.25 12.55 42.50
C CYS A 426 -11.45 12.24 43.76
N LYS A 427 -10.18 12.65 43.83
CA LYS A 427 -9.33 12.47 45.00
C LYS A 427 -9.88 13.18 46.24
N MET A 428 -10.40 14.40 46.09
CA MET A 428 -11.05 15.13 47.18
C MET A 428 -12.33 14.43 47.66
N LEU A 429 -13.14 13.88 46.75
CA LEU A 429 -14.34 13.11 47.07
C LEU A 429 -13.97 11.79 47.80
N ASP A 430 -12.91 11.11 47.40
CA ASP A 430 -12.42 9.90 48.06
C ASP A 430 -11.92 10.19 49.49
N THR A 431 -11.29 11.35 49.73
CA THR A 431 -10.86 11.77 51.07
C THR A 431 -12.02 12.20 51.98
N THR A 432 -13.17 12.57 51.42
CA THR A 432 -14.36 12.98 52.19
C THR A 432 -15.37 11.84 52.41
N SER A 433 -15.22 10.71 51.69
CA SER A 433 -16.10 9.53 51.80
C SER A 433 -15.76 8.58 52.98
N GLY A 434 -14.84 8.97 53.88
CA GLY A 434 -14.41 8.20 55.05
C GLY A 434 -15.18 8.48 56.35
N ALA A 435 -16.52 8.53 56.34
CA ALA A 435 -17.38 8.40 57.54
C ALA A 435 -18.82 8.01 57.14
N PRO A 436 -19.56 7.24 57.95
CA PRO A 436 -20.75 6.53 57.47
C PRO A 436 -22.05 7.33 57.61
N SER A 437 -22.96 7.10 56.66
CA SER A 437 -24.41 6.88 56.84
C SER A 437 -25.41 7.89 56.24
N VAL A 438 -26.52 7.29 55.76
CA VAL A 438 -27.93 7.76 55.66
C VAL A 438 -28.45 8.33 54.32
N THR A 439 -29.33 7.53 53.68
CA THR A 439 -30.55 7.83 52.87
C THR A 439 -30.42 8.64 51.57
N GLY A 440 -30.90 8.14 50.42
CA GLY A 440 -32.30 8.25 49.97
C GLY A 440 -32.49 9.56 49.19
N VAL A 441 -32.79 9.60 47.89
CA VAL A 441 -34.15 9.67 47.33
C VAL A 441 -34.06 9.68 45.78
N SER A 442 -34.87 8.81 45.16
CA SER A 442 -35.64 8.96 43.90
C SER A 442 -35.28 10.06 42.87
N ALA A 443 -35.08 9.65 41.60
CA ALA A 443 -35.86 10.13 40.44
C ALA A 443 -35.56 9.36 39.13
N ARG A 444 -36.58 8.61 38.66
CA ARG A 444 -37.21 8.60 37.32
C ARG A 444 -36.35 8.73 36.02
N SER A 445 -36.50 7.72 35.16
CA SER A 445 -36.22 7.56 33.70
C SER A 445 -36.78 8.70 32.81
N PRO A 446 -36.67 8.72 31.43
CA PRO A 446 -36.07 7.77 30.46
C PRO A 446 -35.32 8.37 29.21
N SER A 447 -34.69 7.45 28.47
CA SER A 447 -34.23 7.34 27.06
C SER A 447 -34.48 8.38 25.93
N THR A 448 -33.55 8.28 24.96
CA THR A 448 -33.50 8.67 23.51
C THR A 448 -32.85 10.03 23.24
N THR A 449 -31.86 10.17 22.35
CA THR A 449 -31.79 9.72 20.94
C THR A 449 -30.36 9.40 20.47
N LYS A 450 -30.29 8.53 19.45
CA LYS A 450 -29.10 8.22 18.64
C LYS A 450 -28.68 9.43 17.81
N GLU A 451 -27.37 9.68 17.71
CA GLU A 451 -26.79 10.23 16.48
C GLU A 451 -25.35 9.72 16.30
N SER A 452 -25.01 9.55 15.03
CA SER A 452 -23.92 8.74 14.49
C SER A 452 -22.54 9.38 14.64
N GLU A 453 -21.66 8.78 15.42
CA GLU A 453 -20.22 9.09 15.36
C GLU A 453 -19.54 8.25 14.27
N LYS A 454 -19.17 8.97 13.19
CA LYS A 454 -18.19 8.53 12.21
C LYS A 454 -16.86 8.28 12.92
N ALA A 455 -16.24 7.15 12.62
CA ALA A 455 -14.91 6.81 13.08
C ALA A 455 -13.90 7.90 12.69
N LEU A 456 -13.26 8.51 13.69
CA LEU A 456 -12.07 9.33 13.50
C LEU A 456 -10.89 8.42 13.09
N PRO A 457 -10.10 8.79 12.06
CA PRO A 457 -8.97 7.98 11.61
C PRO A 457 -7.85 8.01 12.65
N THR A 458 -7.28 6.84 12.93
CA THR A 458 -6.12 6.71 13.83
C THR A 458 -4.84 7.17 13.12
N TYR A 459 -3.94 7.81 13.88
CA TYR A 459 -2.64 8.39 13.52
C TYR A 459 -1.68 7.53 12.65
N LYS A 460 -2.03 6.28 12.34
CA LYS A 460 -1.28 5.39 11.43
C LYS A 460 -1.58 5.62 9.95
N GLU A 461 -2.64 6.36 9.59
CA GLU A 461 -2.99 6.64 8.18
C GLU A 461 -2.38 7.96 7.63
N LEU A 462 -1.76 8.80 8.47
CA LEU A 462 -1.16 10.08 8.04
C LEU A 462 0.33 9.99 7.65
N VAL A 463 0.98 8.84 7.84
CA VAL A 463 2.42 8.66 7.55
C VAL A 463 2.63 7.57 6.51
N THR A 464 2.04 7.73 5.32
CA THR A 464 2.49 7.07 4.08
C THR A 464 2.22 7.98 2.88
N LYS A 465 2.88 9.14 2.83
CA LYS A 465 3.06 9.88 1.57
C LYS A 465 4.53 9.77 1.16
N GLU A 466 4.76 8.95 0.14
CA GLU A 466 6.03 8.88 -0.58
C GLU A 466 6.36 10.22 -1.26
N PRO A 467 7.65 10.56 -1.43
CA PRO A 467 8.06 11.80 -2.07
C PRO A 467 7.75 11.80 -3.57
N VAL A 468 7.31 12.96 -4.06
CA VAL A 468 7.03 13.26 -5.47
C VAL A 468 8.30 13.10 -6.32
N LYS A 469 8.24 12.21 -7.32
CA LYS A 469 9.32 11.99 -8.30
C LYS A 469 9.16 12.97 -9.48
N ALA A 470 10.25 13.65 -9.83
CA ALA A 470 10.41 14.56 -10.96
C ALA A 470 10.16 13.88 -12.33
N PRO A 471 9.87 14.63 -13.42
CA PRO A 471 9.50 14.07 -14.72
C PRO A 471 10.64 13.27 -15.37
N PRO A 472 10.32 12.30 -16.25
CA PRO A 472 11.31 11.38 -16.80
C PRO A 472 12.18 12.08 -17.85
N SER A 473 13.49 12.06 -17.61
CA SER A 473 14.50 12.22 -18.64
C SER A 473 14.54 10.93 -19.47
N ASP A 474 14.32 11.06 -20.77
CA ASP A 474 14.66 10.02 -21.74
C ASP A 474 16.16 9.72 -21.60
N GLU A 475 16.48 8.52 -21.12
CA GLU A 475 17.78 7.79 -21.15
C GLU A 475 17.95 6.98 -19.86
N GLU A 476 17.12 5.95 -19.66
CA GLU A 476 17.45 4.86 -18.74
C GLU A 476 17.30 3.52 -19.47
N GLU A 477 18.44 2.90 -19.77
CA GLU A 477 18.53 1.48 -20.12
C GLU A 477 17.71 0.63 -19.14
N ASP A 478 16.94 -0.30 -19.69
CA ASP A 478 16.10 -1.27 -18.97
C ASP A 478 16.82 -1.88 -17.75
N ILE A 479 16.55 -1.37 -16.55
CA ILE A 479 17.02 -1.97 -15.31
C ILE A 479 16.31 -3.32 -15.15
N PRO A 480 17.02 -4.45 -15.21
CA PRO A 480 16.35 -5.75 -15.23
C PRO A 480 15.61 -6.00 -13.92
N SER A 481 14.32 -6.33 -14.02
CA SER A 481 13.44 -6.62 -12.89
C SER A 481 14.08 -7.61 -11.90
N ARG A 482 13.84 -7.44 -10.60
CA ARG A 482 14.26 -8.38 -9.53
C ARG A 482 13.90 -9.84 -9.86
N CYS A 483 12.77 -10.08 -10.52
CA CYS A 483 12.37 -11.42 -10.97
C CYS A 483 13.23 -11.94 -12.13
N TYR A 484 13.68 -11.08 -13.03
CA TYR A 484 14.62 -11.42 -14.10
C TYR A 484 16.00 -11.78 -13.52
N LEU A 485 16.54 -10.93 -12.63
CA LEU A 485 17.80 -11.20 -11.93
C LEU A 485 17.75 -12.51 -11.13
N LYS A 486 16.63 -12.77 -10.45
CA LYS A 486 16.43 -14.01 -9.69
C LYS A 486 16.37 -15.24 -10.61
N ARG A 487 15.70 -15.17 -11.76
CA ARG A 487 15.65 -16.25 -12.74
C ARG A 487 17.03 -16.51 -13.37
N GLN A 488 17.76 -15.45 -13.72
CA GLN A 488 19.08 -15.56 -14.31
C GLN A 488 20.09 -16.14 -13.31
N ALA A 489 20.03 -15.71 -12.04
CA ALA A 489 20.83 -16.29 -10.96
C ALA A 489 20.52 -17.79 -10.75
N GLN A 490 19.24 -18.18 -10.77
CA GLN A 490 18.84 -19.58 -10.64
C GLN A 490 19.35 -20.42 -11.81
N LEU A 491 19.25 -19.92 -13.05
CA LEU A 491 19.81 -20.58 -14.24
C LEU A 491 21.33 -20.78 -14.15
N ILE A 492 22.06 -19.81 -13.60
CA ILE A 492 23.52 -19.91 -13.40
C ILE A 492 23.84 -20.95 -12.30
N VAL A 493 23.07 -20.99 -11.22
CA VAL A 493 23.22 -22.00 -10.16
C VAL A 493 22.92 -23.39 -10.71
N ASP A 494 21.83 -23.58 -11.43
CA ASP A 494 21.41 -24.88 -11.97
C ASP A 494 22.39 -25.42 -13.03
N THR A 495 22.93 -24.54 -13.88
CA THR A 495 23.95 -24.90 -14.87
C THR A 495 25.30 -25.25 -14.24
N LYS A 496 25.66 -24.61 -13.12
CA LYS A 496 26.88 -24.96 -12.35
C LYS A 496 26.70 -26.18 -11.45
N CYS A 497 25.49 -26.44 -10.94
CA CYS A 497 25.17 -27.63 -10.14
C CYS A 497 25.16 -28.91 -10.97
N ARG A 498 24.95 -28.83 -12.30
CA ARG A 498 25.00 -30.00 -13.20
C ARG A 498 26.41 -30.58 -13.43
N ARG A 499 27.48 -29.91 -12.99
CA ARG A 499 28.88 -30.39 -13.09
C ARG A 499 29.45 -30.99 -11.79
N LYS A 500 28.64 -31.66 -10.98
CA LYS A 500 29.15 -32.58 -9.94
C LYS A 500 28.31 -33.86 -9.87
N GLY A 501 28.87 -34.94 -10.43
CA GLY A 501 28.56 -36.30 -10.00
C GLY A 501 27.73 -37.17 -10.94
N PHE A 502 28.21 -37.45 -12.16
CA PHE A 502 27.90 -38.73 -12.79
C PHE A 502 28.74 -39.81 -12.06
N ARG A 503 28.15 -40.48 -11.06
CA ARG A 503 28.65 -41.79 -10.62
C ARG A 503 28.04 -42.84 -11.55
N THR A 504 28.84 -43.38 -12.44
CA THR A 504 28.56 -44.66 -13.10
C THR A 504 28.56 -45.78 -12.05
N PRO A 505 27.58 -46.69 -12.05
CA PRO A 505 27.62 -47.88 -11.21
C PRO A 505 28.62 -48.88 -11.79
N TYR A 506 29.60 -49.29 -10.98
CA TYR A 506 30.48 -50.42 -11.30
C TYR A 506 29.67 -51.72 -11.39
N PRO A 507 29.94 -52.60 -12.37
CA PRO A 507 29.36 -53.94 -12.36
C PRO A 507 30.11 -54.79 -11.35
N ARG A 508 29.37 -55.57 -10.56
CA ARG A 508 29.93 -56.60 -9.69
C ARG A 508 30.56 -57.70 -10.53
N LYS A 509 31.85 -57.96 -10.32
CA LYS A 509 32.44 -59.29 -10.07
C LYS A 509 33.84 -59.15 -9.52
#